data_AF-A0A160V8C0-F1
#
_entry.id   AF-A0A160V8C0-F1
#
_cell.length_a   1.000
_cell.length_b   1.000
_cell.length_c   1.000
_cell.angle_alpha   90.00
_cell.angle_beta   90.00
_cell.angle_gamma   90.00
#
_symmetry.space_group_name_H-M   'P 1'
#
loop_
_entity.id
_entity.type
_entity.pdbx_description
1 polymer ?
#
loop_
_entity_poly.entity_id
_entity_poly.type
_entity_poly.pdbx_seq_one_letter_code
_entity_poly.pdbx_strand_id
1 'polypeptide(L)' 'MISPSLQALENSPLKKGKQPALIITGDQDKLAQSGQMDSVLDTFSQRPTIHVVAGADHFWGGHEDEMVPEVCRHFSEHLK' A
#
# COMPACT_ATOMS: atom_id res chain seq x y z
N MET A 1 2.00 -1.77 3.98
CA MET A 1 2.96 -0.71 3.66
C MET A 1 2.15 0.57 3.46
N ILE A 2 2.52 1.67 4.11
CA ILE A 2 1.82 2.95 4.04
C ILE A 2 2.69 3.92 3.24
N SER A 3 2.12 4.56 2.22
CA SER A 3 2.79 5.46 1.26
C SER A 3 4.20 5.00 0.83
N PRO A 4 4.38 3.74 0.41
CA PRO A 4 5.70 3.28 -0.02
C PRO A 4 6.09 3.96 -1.33
N SER A 5 7.37 4.29 -1.50
CA SER A 5 7.89 4.66 -2.82
C SER A 5 7.94 3.43 -3.75
N LEU A 6 7.96 3.66 -5.07
CA LEU A 6 8.16 2.58 -6.05
C LEU A 6 9.43 1.77 -5.77
N GLN A 7 10.53 2.45 -5.45
CA GLN A 7 11.80 1.79 -5.12
C GLN A 7 11.68 0.90 -3.86
N ALA A 8 10.90 1.31 -2.86
CA ALA A 8 10.65 0.49 -1.68
C ALA A 8 9.82 -0.75 -2.01
N LEU A 9 8.84 -0.63 -2.93
CA LEU A 9 8.06 -1.76 -3.43
C LEU A 9 8.93 -2.74 -4.24
N GLU A 10 9.77 -2.22 -5.14
CA GLU A 10 10.65 -3.04 -5.98
C GLU A 10 11.64 -3.86 -5.17
N ASN A 11 12.21 -3.28 -4.11
CA ASN A 11 13.19 -3.91 -3.24
C ASN A 11 12.56 -4.66 -2.05
N SER A 12 11.24 -4.69 -1.95
CA SER A 12 10.55 -5.30 -0.82
C SER A 12 10.78 -6.81 -0.77
N PRO A 13 11.15 -7.39 0.40
CA PRO A 13 11.21 -8.84 0.55
C PRO A 13 9.84 -9.51 0.37
N LEU A 14 8.75 -8.74 0.51
CA LEU A 14 7.38 -9.23 0.29
C LEU A 14 7.13 -9.64 -1.17
N LYS A 15 7.93 -9.14 -2.13
CA LYS A 15 7.78 -9.42 -3.57
C LYS A 15 7.94 -10.90 -3.91
N LYS A 16 8.77 -11.62 -3.14
CA LYS A 16 8.95 -13.09 -3.26
C LYS A 16 8.18 -13.86 -2.19
N GLY A 17 7.52 -13.16 -1.27
CA GLY A 17 6.74 -13.76 -0.20
C GLY A 17 5.43 -14.37 -0.70
N LYS A 18 4.89 -15.28 0.10
CA LYS A 18 3.53 -15.82 -0.08
C LYS A 18 2.54 -15.24 0.92
N GLN A 19 3.00 -14.31 1.78
CA GLN A 19 2.12 -13.64 2.72
C GLN A 19 1.25 -12.58 2.00
N PRO A 20 -0.03 -12.46 2.38
CA PRO A 20 -0.88 -11.35 1.96
C PRO A 20 -0.25 -10.01 2.36
N ALA A 21 -0.17 -9.08 1.41
CA ALA A 21 0.37 -7.74 1.63
C ALA A 21 -0.69 -6.68 1.31
N LEU A 22 -0.74 -5.64 2.15
CA LEU A 22 -1.56 -4.46 1.95
C LEU A 22 -0.67 -3.26 1.64
N ILE A 23 -1.07 -2.46 0.64
CA ILE A 23 -0.50 -1.16 0.33
C ILE A 23 -1.60 -0.11 0.49
N ILE A 24 -1.32 0.94 1.24
CA ILE A 24 -2.21 2.09 1.38
C ILE A 24 -1.45 3.33 0.92
N THR A 25 -2.04 4.14 0.05
CA THR A 25 -1.46 5.40 -0.46
C THR A 25 -2.57 6.40 -0.74
N GLY A 26 -2.21 7.67 -0.93
CA GLY A 26 -3.13 8.71 -1.34
C GLY A 26 -3.11 8.94 -2.85
N ASP A 27 -4.22 9.43 -3.42
CA ASP A 27 -4.27 9.82 -4.83
C ASP A 27 -3.53 11.14 -5.11
N GLN A 28 -3.31 11.99 -4.09
CA GLN A 28 -2.48 13.20 -4.15
C GLN A 28 -1.03 12.95 -3.67
N ASP A 29 -0.66 11.70 -3.35
CA ASP A 29 0.70 11.33 -2.97
C ASP A 29 1.63 11.29 -4.20
N LYS A 30 2.17 12.47 -4.54
CA LYS A 30 3.11 12.65 -5.65
C LYS A 30 4.47 12.01 -5.39
N LEU A 31 4.81 11.70 -4.14
CA LEU A 31 6.08 11.08 -3.77
C LEU A 31 6.04 9.57 -3.93
N ALA A 32 4.90 8.95 -3.62
CA ALA A 32 4.68 7.53 -3.82
C ALA A 32 4.46 7.15 -5.30
N GLN A 33 4.05 8.12 -6.14
CA GLN A 33 3.73 7.89 -7.56
C GLN A 33 2.67 6.80 -7.73
N SER A 34 1.57 6.91 -6.97
CA SER A 34 0.50 5.92 -6.88
C SER A 34 -0.02 5.43 -8.24
N GLY A 35 -0.14 6.32 -9.23
CA GLY A 35 -0.55 5.98 -10.61
C GLY A 35 0.44 5.10 -11.41
N GLN A 36 1.63 4.83 -10.89
CA GLN A 36 2.65 3.97 -11.52
C GLN A 36 2.89 2.67 -10.73
N MET A 37 2.16 2.44 -9.63
CA MET A 37 2.39 1.29 -8.77
C MET A 37 1.96 -0.03 -9.40
N ASP A 38 0.89 -0.06 -10.21
CA ASP A 38 0.30 -1.30 -10.74
C ASP A 38 1.34 -2.22 -11.41
N SER A 39 2.20 -1.66 -12.25
CA SER A 39 3.27 -2.41 -12.92
C SER A 39 4.22 -3.07 -11.92
N VAL A 40 4.51 -2.42 -10.79
CA VAL A 40 5.36 -3.00 -9.74
C VAL A 40 4.58 -4.05 -8.94
N LEU A 41 3.30 -3.83 -8.65
CA LEU A 41 2.47 -4.79 -7.91
C LEU A 41 2.31 -6.12 -8.65
N ASP A 42 2.20 -6.07 -9.97
CA ASP A 42 2.08 -7.26 -10.83
C ASP A 42 3.34 -8.13 -10.83
N THR A 43 4.47 -7.59 -10.36
CA THR A 43 5.72 -8.36 -10.22
C THR A 43 5.85 -9.13 -8.90
N PHE A 44 4.87 -9.02 -8.00
CA PHE A 44 4.85 -9.77 -6.75
C PHE A 44 4.39 -11.20 -6.99
N SER A 45 4.96 -12.15 -6.26
CA SER A 45 4.55 -13.57 -6.30
C SER A 45 3.09 -13.75 -5.89
N GLN A 46 2.62 -12.91 -4.98
CA GLN A 46 1.21 -12.70 -4.68
C GLN A 46 0.94 -11.20 -4.74
N ARG A 47 0.07 -10.78 -5.67
CA ARG A 47 -0.27 -9.37 -5.88
C ARG A 47 -0.82 -8.76 -4.57
N PRO A 48 -0.23 -7.68 -4.04
CA PRO A 48 -0.75 -6.99 -2.86
C PRO A 48 -2.13 -6.40 -3.12
N THR A 49 -2.95 -6.31 -2.07
CA THR A 49 -4.13 -5.45 -2.08
C THR A 49 -3.68 -4.00 -1.99
N ILE A 50 -4.24 -3.14 -2.85
CA ILE A 50 -3.99 -1.70 -2.82
C ILE A 50 -5.26 -0.95 -2.40
N HIS A 51 -5.11 -0.01 -1.49
CA HIS A 51 -6.15 0.92 -1.08
C HIS A 51 -5.66 2.35 -1.34
N VAL A 52 -6.43 3.12 -2.10
CA VAL A 52 -6.10 4.51 -2.45
C VAL A 52 -7.10 5.43 -1.77
N VAL A 53 -6.61 6.30 -0.90
CA VAL A 53 -7.42 7.28 -0.17
C VAL A 53 -7.50 8.57 -0.97
N ALA A 54 -8.73 9.03 -1.22
CA ALA A 54 -8.98 10.23 -2.02
C ALA A 54 -8.65 11.50 -1.22
N GLY A 55 -7.89 12.42 -1.83
CA GLY A 55 -7.47 13.67 -1.22
C GLY A 55 -6.22 13.56 -0.34
N ALA A 56 -5.84 12.36 0.08
CA ALA A 56 -4.66 12.14 0.90
C ALA A 56 -3.37 12.39 0.09
N ASP A 57 -2.43 13.12 0.70
CA ASP A 57 -1.08 13.27 0.22
C ASP A 57 -0.10 12.38 1.01
N HIS A 58 1.20 12.55 0.78
CA HIS A 58 2.22 11.77 1.48
C HIS A 58 2.25 12.00 3.00
N PHE A 59 1.76 13.15 3.47
CA PHE A 59 1.79 13.56 4.86
C PHE A 59 0.51 13.17 5.61
N TRP A 60 -0.53 12.73 4.89
CA TRP A 60 -1.79 12.24 5.46
C TRP A 60 -2.57 13.26 6.30
N GLY A 61 -2.28 14.56 6.16
CA GLY A 61 -2.90 15.60 6.99
C GLY A 61 -4.42 15.66 6.82
N GLY A 62 -5.18 15.42 7.89
CA GLY A 62 -6.64 15.38 7.87
C GLY A 62 -7.24 14.04 7.41
N HIS A 63 -6.39 13.04 7.10
CA HIS A 63 -6.76 11.71 6.62
C HIS A 63 -6.14 10.59 7.49
N GLU A 64 -5.55 10.92 8.64
CA GLU A 64 -4.76 10.00 9.47
C GLU A 64 -5.57 8.78 9.93
N ASP A 65 -6.83 8.99 10.28
CA ASP A 65 -7.71 7.94 10.81
C ASP A 65 -8.24 7.00 9.72
N GLU A 66 -8.16 7.38 8.44
CA GLU A 66 -8.72 6.61 7.33
C GLU A 66 -7.92 5.32 7.06
N MET A 67 -6.65 5.28 7.45
CA MET A 67 -5.81 4.09 7.28
C MET A 67 -6.14 2.98 8.28
N VAL A 68 -6.58 3.35 9.49
CA VAL A 68 -6.76 2.44 10.63
C VAL A 68 -7.71 1.27 10.31
N PRO A 69 -8.94 1.49 9.81
CA PRO A 69 -9.86 0.38 9.56
C PRO A 69 -9.32 -0.62 8.53
N GLU A 70 -8.63 -0.13 7.50
CA GLU A 70 -8.07 -0.98 6.44
C GLU A 70 -6.94 -1.86 6.95
N VAL A 71 -6.06 -1.32 7.80
CA VAL A 71 -5.00 -2.09 8.46
C VAL A 71 -5.58 -3.14 9.40
N CYS A 72 -6.56 -2.75 10.23
CA CYS A 72 -7.24 -3.67 11.15
C CYS A 72 -7.91 -4.82 10.40
N ARG A 73 -8.60 -4.52 9.31
CA ARG A 73 -9.27 -5.51 8.46
C ARG A 73 -8.28 -6.49 7.85
N HIS A 74 -7.20 -6.00 7.23
CA HIS A 74 -6.19 -6.85 6.61
C HIS A 74 -5.57 -7.84 7.59
N PHE A 75 -5.21 -7.38 8.79
CA PHE A 75 -4.65 -8.27 9.81
C PHE A 75 -5.69 -9.24 10.37
N SER A 76 -6.93 -8.81 10.60
CA SER A 76 -8.00 -9.70 11.08
C SER A 76 -8.33 -10.82 10.10
N GLU A 77 -8.21 -10.56 8.80
CA GLU A 77 -8.48 -11.54 7.74
C GLU A 77 -7.33 -12.54 7.57
N HIS A 78 -6.07 -12.15 7.83
CA HIS A 78 -4.89 -12.90 7.43
C HIS A 78 -3.96 -13.35 8.58
N LEU A 79 -4.11 -12.86 9.81
CA LEU A 79 -3.53 -13.49 11.01
C LEU A 79 -4.52 -14.53 11.54
N LYS A 80 -4.34 -15.78 11.13
CA LYS A 80 -4.92 -16.95 11.80
C LYS A 80 -3.81 -17.87 12.25
#